data_AF-A0A3D3K3K0-F1
#
_entry.id   AF-A0A3D3K3K0-F1
#
_cell.length_a   1.000
_cell.length_b   1.000
_cell.length_c   1.000
_cell.angle_alpha   90.00
_cell.angle_beta   90.00
_cell.angle_gamma   90.00
#
_symmetry.space_group_name_H-M   'P 1'
#
loop_
_entity.id
_entity.type
_entity.pdbx_description
1 polymer ?
#
loop_
_entity_poly.entity_id
_entity_poly.type
_entity_poly.pdbx_seq_one_letter_code
_entity_poly.pdbx_strand_id
1 'polypeptide(L)'
;MKKLALLAVLAGGLAFGQSKKVVASDVHWWGYKIAKSEASSHDGTLNVKSGDIKMKGNQVVGGTFVLDMTSINSTDLTGEYQTKLNNHLKNGDFFEV
;
A
#
# COMPACT_ATOMS: atom_id res chain seq x y z
N MET A 1 -23.31 -21.32 -36.48
CA MET A 1 -23.29 -19.90 -36.03
C MET A 1 -23.38 -19.75 -34.51
N LYS A 2 -24.27 -20.46 -33.78
CA LYS A 2 -24.36 -20.38 -32.30
C LYS A 2 -23.07 -20.78 -31.54
N LYS A 3 -22.33 -21.78 -32.04
CA LYS A 3 -21.05 -22.21 -31.44
C LYS A 3 -19.88 -21.22 -31.65
N LEU A 4 -19.91 -20.46 -32.75
CA LEU A 4 -18.89 -19.44 -33.07
C LEU A 4 -19.04 -18.20 -32.19
N ALA A 5 -20.27 -17.81 -31.85
CA ALA A 5 -20.54 -16.71 -30.93
C ALA A 5 -20.04 -17.00 -29.50
N LEU A 6 -20.17 -18.25 -29.03
CA LEU A 6 -19.67 -18.66 -27.70
C LEU A 6 -18.13 -18.59 -27.61
N LEU A 7 -17.43 -19.01 -28.65
CA LEU A 7 -15.96 -18.95 -28.73
C LEU A 7 -15.43 -17.50 -28.74
N ALA A 8 -16.13 -16.58 -29.40
CA ALA A 8 -15.76 -15.16 -29.43
C ALA A 8 -15.88 -14.48 -28.05
N VAL A 9 -16.89 -14.85 -27.25
CA VAL A 9 -17.08 -14.33 -25.88
C VAL A 9 -15.99 -14.84 -24.94
N LEU A 10 -15.56 -16.10 -25.08
CA LEU A 10 -14.46 -16.68 -24.30
C LEU A 10 -13.10 -16.05 -24.63
N ALA A 11 -12.85 -15.67 -25.89
CA ALA A 11 -11.60 -15.04 -26.30
C ALA A 11 -11.50 -13.54 -25.90
N GLY A 12 -12.63 -12.82 -25.86
CA GLY A 12 -12.66 -11.38 -25.55
C GLY A 12 -12.26 -11.02 -24.11
N GLY A 13 -12.47 -11.92 -23.15
CA GLY A 13 -12.17 -11.67 -21.73
C GLY A 13 -10.68 -11.54 -21.40
N LEU A 14 -9.78 -12.01 -22.28
CA LEU A 14 -8.33 -11.97 -22.07
C LEU A 14 -7.69 -10.62 -22.45
N ALA A 15 -8.40 -9.79 -23.22
CA ALA A 15 -7.88 -8.51 -23.71
C ALA A 15 -8.06 -7.35 -22.70
N PHE A 16 -8.90 -7.52 -21.68
CA PHE A 16 -9.17 -6.51 -20.67
C PHE A 16 -8.39 -6.78 -19.38
N GLY A 17 -7.79 -5.74 -18.79
CA GLY A 17 -7.05 -5.88 -17.54
C GLY A 17 -7.98 -6.29 -16.40
N GLN A 18 -7.57 -7.32 -15.64
CA GLN A 18 -8.32 -7.80 -14.47
C GLN A 18 -7.93 -6.99 -13.24
N SER A 19 -8.92 -6.45 -12.51
CA SER A 19 -8.67 -5.87 -11.17
C SER A 19 -8.72 -6.97 -10.12
N LYS A 20 -7.72 -7.04 -9.25
CA LYS A 20 -7.66 -7.95 -8.09
C LYS A 20 -7.59 -7.12 -6.82
N LYS A 21 -8.47 -7.42 -5.86
CA LYS A 21 -8.42 -6.81 -4.52
C LYS A 21 -7.19 -7.27 -3.76
N VAL A 22 -6.58 -6.36 -3.03
CA VAL A 22 -5.51 -6.64 -2.09
C VAL A 22 -6.13 -7.22 -0.82
N VAL A 23 -5.68 -8.42 -0.43
CA VAL A 23 -6.18 -9.14 0.77
C VAL A 23 -5.12 -9.26 1.85
N ALA A 24 -3.86 -9.03 1.51
CA ALA A 24 -2.73 -9.00 2.42
C ALA A 24 -1.75 -7.93 1.93
N SER A 25 -1.11 -7.25 2.88
CA SER A 25 -0.16 -6.19 2.62
C SER A 25 0.81 -6.07 3.78
N ASP A 26 2.03 -5.67 3.47
CA ASP A 26 3.03 -5.28 4.46
C ASP A 26 3.70 -4.00 3.94
N VAL A 27 3.40 -2.86 4.57
CA VAL A 27 3.90 -1.55 4.14
C VAL A 27 4.81 -1.01 5.24
N HIS A 28 6.05 -0.79 4.84
CA HIS A 28 7.09 -0.20 5.69
C HIS A 28 7.38 1.23 5.24
N TRP A 29 7.51 2.14 6.21
CA TRP A 29 7.95 3.50 5.98
C TRP A 29 9.35 3.70 6.57
N TRP A 30 10.07 4.68 6.01
CA TRP A 30 11.38 5.10 6.49
C TRP A 30 11.47 6.63 6.37
N GLY A 31 11.78 7.32 7.47
CA GLY A 31 12.06 8.76 7.50
C GLY A 31 13.47 9.04 8.02
N TYR A 32 14.13 10.07 7.51
CA TYR A 32 15.46 10.48 8.00
C TYR A 32 15.62 12.00 7.97
N LYS A 33 16.48 12.53 8.84
CA LYS A 33 16.67 13.97 9.02
C LYS A 33 17.67 14.57 8.02
N ILE A 34 18.94 14.14 8.08
CA ILE A 34 20.04 14.71 7.28
C ILE A 34 20.61 13.68 6.32
N ALA A 35 20.95 12.49 6.83
CA ALA A 35 21.49 11.40 6.05
C ALA A 35 20.72 10.12 6.34
N LYS A 36 20.63 9.25 5.32
CA LYS A 36 20.04 7.93 5.47
C LYS A 36 21.03 7.00 6.17
N SER A 37 21.07 7.09 7.49
CA SER A 37 21.84 6.24 8.41
C SER A 37 20.96 5.82 9.58
N GLU A 38 21.24 4.68 10.21
CA GLU A 38 20.51 4.20 11.40
C GLU A 38 20.39 5.28 12.48
N ALA A 39 21.49 5.99 12.80
CA ALA A 39 21.50 7.03 13.82
C ALA A 39 20.70 8.31 13.49
N SER A 40 20.25 8.48 12.24
CA SER A 40 19.51 9.67 11.77
C SER A 40 18.19 9.30 11.08
N SER A 41 17.71 8.08 11.30
CA SER A 41 16.52 7.53 10.68
C SER A 41 15.56 6.95 11.70
N HIS A 42 14.29 6.85 11.30
CA HIS A 42 13.27 6.04 11.94
C HIS A 42 12.53 5.23 10.86
N ASP A 43 12.00 4.09 11.26
CA ASP A 43 11.22 3.22 10.40
C ASP A 43 10.02 2.64 11.13
N GLY A 44 9.08 2.13 10.35
CA GLY A 44 7.85 1.60 10.92
C GLY A 44 6.91 1.05 9.88
N THR A 45 5.68 0.81 10.32
CA THR A 45 4.63 0.20 9.50
C THR A 45 3.40 1.09 9.34
N LEU A 46 2.63 0.77 8.31
CA LEU A 46 1.37 1.41 8.00
C LEU A 46 0.38 0.40 7.42
N ASN A 47 -0.88 0.45 7.84
CA ASN A 47 -1.89 -0.47 7.30
C ASN A 47 -2.43 0.02 5.95
N VAL A 48 -2.72 -0.92 5.06
CA VAL A 48 -3.52 -0.66 3.86
C VAL A 48 -4.99 -0.77 4.22
N LYS A 49 -5.74 0.31 4.06
CA LYS A 49 -7.20 0.34 4.25
C LYS A 49 -7.92 -0.39 3.12
N SER A 50 -7.48 -0.19 1.89
CA SER A 50 -7.98 -0.88 0.70
C SER A 50 -6.98 -0.77 -0.44
N GLY A 51 -7.04 -1.69 -1.40
CA GLY A 51 -6.24 -1.59 -2.61
C GLY A 51 -6.72 -2.52 -3.71
N ASP A 52 -6.43 -2.12 -4.94
CA ASP A 52 -6.72 -2.85 -6.16
C ASP A 52 -5.48 -2.88 -7.05
N ILE A 53 -5.14 -4.05 -7.56
CA ILE A 53 -4.05 -4.27 -8.50
C ILE A 53 -4.65 -4.62 -9.87
N LYS A 54 -4.20 -3.91 -10.91
CA LYS A 54 -4.57 -4.16 -12.31
C LYS A 54 -3.58 -5.15 -12.91
N MET A 55 -4.09 -6.25 -13.45
CA MET A 55 -3.32 -7.33 -14.08
C MET A 55 -3.62 -7.40 -15.57
N LYS A 56 -2.60 -7.61 -16.41
CA LYS A 56 -2.75 -8.04 -17.81
C LYS A 56 -2.09 -9.40 -17.97
N GLY A 57 -2.91 -10.46 -18.00
CA GLY A 57 -2.40 -11.82 -17.81
C GLY A 57 -1.71 -11.94 -16.45
N ASN A 58 -0.43 -12.33 -16.44
CA ASN A 58 0.38 -12.47 -15.22
C ASN A 58 1.19 -11.23 -14.86
N GLN A 59 1.04 -10.12 -15.59
CA GLN A 59 1.80 -8.89 -15.37
C GLN A 59 0.96 -7.87 -14.59
N VAL A 60 1.55 -7.29 -13.54
CA VAL A 60 1.01 -6.10 -12.88
C VAL A 60 1.20 -4.91 -13.83
N VAL A 61 0.11 -4.21 -14.14
CA VAL A 61 0.12 -3.04 -15.05
C VAL A 61 -0.34 -1.75 -14.35
N GLY A 62 -0.64 -1.82 -13.05
CA GLY A 62 -0.97 -0.67 -12.23
C GLY A 62 -1.78 -1.07 -11.00
N GLY A 63 -2.26 -0.07 -10.27
CA GLY A 63 -3.09 -0.27 -9.09
C GLY A 63 -3.28 1.02 -8.32
N THR A 64 -4.14 0.97 -7.32
CA THR A 64 -4.38 2.06 -6.37
C THR A 64 -4.44 1.47 -4.97
N PHE A 65 -3.88 2.19 -4.01
CA PHE A 65 -3.91 1.83 -2.60
C PHE A 65 -4.38 3.03 -1.80
N VAL A 66 -5.15 2.76 -0.74
CA VAL A 66 -5.54 3.73 0.27
C VAL A 66 -4.91 3.26 1.57
N LEU A 67 -4.02 4.08 2.14
CA LEU A 67 -3.35 3.78 3.40
C LEU A 67 -4.16 4.35 4.57
N ASP A 68 -4.21 3.61 5.67
CA ASP A 68 -4.81 4.09 6.92
C ASP A 68 -3.76 4.88 7.71
N MET A 69 -3.72 6.19 7.55
CA MET A 69 -2.75 7.05 8.22
C MET A 69 -2.89 7.05 9.75
N THR A 70 -4.07 6.73 10.30
CA THR A 70 -4.25 6.61 11.76
C THR A 70 -3.46 5.44 12.36
N SER A 71 -3.09 4.46 11.51
CA SER A 71 -2.33 3.28 11.89
C SER A 71 -0.81 3.45 11.88
N ILE A 72 -0.30 4.63 11.49
CA ILE A 72 1.16 4.84 11.41
C ILE A 72 1.81 4.55 12.76
N ASN A 73 2.88 3.75 12.71
CA ASN A 73 3.59 3.29 13.89
C ASN A 73 5.08 3.13 13.59
N SER A 74 5.93 3.58 14.50
CA SER A 74 7.39 3.35 14.47
C SER A 74 7.71 1.99 15.08
N THR A 75 8.60 1.21 14.47
CA THR A 75 8.97 -0.14 14.93
C THR A 75 10.38 -0.24 15.48
N ASP A 76 11.23 0.74 15.17
CA ASP A 76 12.61 0.87 15.66
C ASP A 76 12.68 1.45 17.08
N LEU A 77 11.64 2.17 17.51
CA LEU A 77 11.53 2.76 18.84
C LEU A 77 10.62 1.96 19.76
N THR A 78 10.85 2.11 21.07
CA THR A 78 10.01 1.55 22.13
C THR A 78 9.67 2.59 23.19
N GLY A 79 8.61 2.33 23.97
CA GLY A 79 8.26 3.12 25.15
C GLY A 79 7.86 4.57 24.84
N GLU A 80 8.37 5.50 25.65
CA GLU A 80 8.00 6.92 25.57
C GLU A 80 8.42 7.56 24.24
N TYR A 81 9.58 7.18 23.69
CA TYR A 81 10.07 7.73 22.42
C TYR A 81 9.21 7.31 21.24
N GLN A 82 8.76 6.06 21.19
CA GLN A 82 7.81 5.58 20.19
C GLN A 82 6.49 6.35 20.29
N THR A 83 5.98 6.52 21.52
CA THR A 83 4.74 7.27 21.76
C THR A 83 4.87 8.71 21.26
N LYS A 84 5.97 9.39 21.59
CA LYS A 84 6.25 10.76 21.16
C LYS A 84 6.28 10.88 19.64
N LEU A 85 7.03 10.03 18.95
CA LEU A 85 7.14 10.07 17.50
C LEU A 85 5.79 9.77 16.83
N ASN A 86 5.11 8.71 17.25
CA ASN A 86 3.82 8.33 16.69
C ASN A 86 2.76 9.43 16.87
N ASN A 87 2.71 10.08 18.03
CA ASN A 87 1.78 11.19 18.26
C ASN A 87 2.13 12.42 17.42
N HIS A 88 3.42 12.73 17.28
CA HIS A 88 3.88 13.84 16.45
C HIS A 88 3.56 13.63 14.97
N LEU A 89 3.72 12.40 14.45
CA LEU A 89 3.35 12.09 13.07
C LEU A 89 1.84 12.25 12.81
N LYS A 90 1.00 11.95 13.79
CA LYS A 90 -0.46 11.99 13.65
C LYS A 90 -1.05 13.39 13.85
N ASN A 91 -0.39 14.29 14.55
CA ASN A 91 -0.96 15.61 14.83
C ASN A 91 -0.94 16.56 13.60
N GLY A 92 -1.44 17.78 13.80
CA GLY A 92 -1.51 18.82 12.77
C GLY A 92 -0.18 19.42 12.31
N ASP A 93 0.95 19.08 12.94
CA ASP A 93 2.27 19.44 12.44
C ASP A 93 2.68 18.55 11.25
N PHE A 94 2.04 17.38 11.10
CA PHE A 94 2.33 16.37 10.08
C PHE A 94 1.08 15.95 9.32
N PHE A 95 0.52 14.77 9.63
CA PHE A 95 -0.51 14.16 8.79
C PHE A 95 -1.94 14.55 9.17
N GLU A 96 -2.15 15.15 10.35
CA GLU A 96 -3.46 15.60 10.84
C GLU A 96 -4.53 14.49 10.82
N VAL A 97 -4.29 13.40 11.57
CA VAL A 97 -5.10 12.15 11.60
C VAL A 97 -5.34 11.59 13.00
#